data_AF-A0A1Y2BS17-F1
#
_entry.id   AF-A0A1Y2BS17-F1
#
_cell.length_a   1.000
_cell.length_b   1.000
_cell.length_c   1.000
_cell.angle_alpha   90.00
_cell.angle_beta   90.00
_cell.angle_gamma   90.00
#
_symmetry.space_group_name_H-M   'P 1'
#
loop_
_entity.id
_entity.type
_entity.pdbx_description
1 polymer ?
#
loop_
_entity_poly.entity_id
_entity_poly.type
_entity_poly.pdbx_seq_one_letter_code
_entity_poly.pdbx_strand_id
1 'polypeptide(L)'
;MEVLILSRAIAGVGGGGLISLSYIVVADITSVKERAKYMAGLGAMVGSGNMLGPLIGGALTDKLTWRWCFYINLPVGAITFLFFVLFCNIPRKAVNTWETVKNVDLLGSFVLLVSLMAFNIPILLGGTTWAWNSPQVIVLLVLSAIGLSLFVYIEFRVAVDPVVPPPIWRSPFIMAMAGISFFVGGGIQSCFMYISLFLEFIDGYNAIQVGGINAVVCTFYIIVTVASGIVLSKKGHYISFFIVGPLVWIAGNIWIANFTKDSGLNQIITSCAVLGLAIGCMVQLRISALQLGVEKELIPIATGICTSAMSIGANVAVSVIGTILNNLLITKTDGAIELHAVIDALNSNGHQVNVSQYITLSKLLQILAISSEIPKDLILTAADQLKRGFNDAFKVAFLSQLA
;
A
#
# COMPACT_ATOMS: atom_id res chain seq x y z
N MET A 1 -11.02 20.70 -9.03
CA MET A 1 -10.45 19.34 -8.96
C MET A 1 -8.95 19.35 -9.23
N GLU A 2 -8.47 20.10 -10.21
CA GLU A 2 -7.04 20.22 -10.57
C GLU A 2 -6.11 20.66 -9.43
N VAL A 3 -6.50 21.67 -8.64
CA VAL A 3 -5.71 22.14 -7.48
C VAL A 3 -5.50 21.02 -6.45
N LEU A 4 -6.46 20.12 -6.28
CA LEU A 4 -6.32 18.97 -5.38
C LEU A 4 -5.31 17.95 -5.93
N ILE A 5 -5.32 17.74 -7.25
CA ILE A 5 -4.39 16.82 -7.92
C ILE A 5 -2.96 17.37 -7.83
N LEU A 6 -2.77 18.66 -8.17
CA LEU A 6 -1.46 19.30 -8.10
C LEU A 6 -0.90 19.33 -6.67
N SER A 7 -1.73 19.70 -5.69
CA SER A 7 -1.30 19.68 -4.28
C SER A 7 -0.97 18.27 -3.78
N ARG A 8 -1.68 17.23 -4.24
CA ARG A 8 -1.35 15.83 -3.96
C ARG A 8 -0.03 15.40 -4.60
N ALA A 9 0.27 15.85 -5.81
CA ALA A 9 1.55 15.60 -6.45
C ALA A 9 2.71 16.21 -5.63
N ILE A 10 2.56 17.46 -5.20
CA ILE A 10 3.55 18.15 -4.35
C ILE A 10 3.70 17.42 -3.00
N ALA A 11 2.61 17.04 -2.36
CA ALA A 11 2.62 16.30 -1.10
C ALA A 11 3.29 14.92 -1.24
N GLY A 12 3.08 14.24 -2.37
CA GLY A 12 3.74 12.96 -2.68
C GLY A 12 5.26 13.10 -2.78
N VAL A 13 5.74 14.13 -3.48
CA VAL A 13 7.18 14.43 -3.58
C VAL A 13 7.78 14.70 -2.19
N GLY A 14 7.12 15.54 -1.39
CA GLY A 14 7.56 15.82 -0.02
C GLY A 14 7.53 14.58 0.89
N GLY A 15 6.46 13.79 0.82
CA GLY A 15 6.28 12.58 1.63
C GLY A 15 7.32 11.50 1.34
N GLY A 16 7.61 11.23 0.06
CA GLY A 16 8.63 10.25 -0.34
C GLY A 16 10.04 10.65 0.13
N GLY A 17 10.37 11.95 0.01
CA GLY A 17 11.62 12.51 0.51
C GLY A 17 11.73 12.40 2.03
N LEU A 18 10.67 12.78 2.77
CA LEU A 18 10.65 12.71 4.23
C LEU A 18 10.82 11.28 4.75
N ILE A 19 10.11 10.30 4.17
CA ILE A 19 10.23 8.89 4.58
C ILE A 19 11.68 8.42 4.38
N SER A 20 12.24 8.62 3.19
CA SER A 20 13.59 8.14 2.87
C SER A 20 14.66 8.82 3.73
N LEU A 21 14.59 10.14 3.87
CA LEU A 21 15.53 10.92 4.69
C LEU A 21 15.44 10.58 6.17
N SER A 22 14.24 10.28 6.70
CA SER A 22 14.09 9.88 8.09
C SER A 22 14.86 8.58 8.41
N TYR A 23 14.82 7.60 7.50
CA TYR A 23 15.60 6.37 7.65
C TYR A 23 17.11 6.62 7.52
N ILE A 24 17.52 7.52 6.63
CA ILE A 24 18.94 7.87 6.43
C ILE A 24 19.50 8.57 7.68
N VAL A 25 18.80 9.60 8.19
CA VAL A 25 19.23 10.36 9.38
C VAL A 25 19.37 9.43 10.59
N VAL A 26 18.42 8.52 10.81
CA VAL A 26 18.53 7.52 11.88
C VAL A 26 19.73 6.60 11.65
N ALA A 27 20.01 6.18 10.42
CA ALA A 27 21.17 5.35 10.13
C ALA A 27 22.51 6.08 10.41
N ASP A 28 22.57 7.39 10.19
CA ASP A 28 23.77 8.22 10.39
C ASP A 28 24.05 8.55 11.86
N ILE A 29 23.01 8.85 12.66
CA ILE A 29 23.19 9.27 14.07
C ILE A 29 23.22 8.11 15.06
N THR A 30 22.87 6.90 14.64
CA THR A 30 22.78 5.73 15.53
C THR A 30 23.90 4.73 15.32
N SER A 31 24.31 4.09 16.41
CA SER A 31 25.21 2.94 16.36
C SER A 31 24.54 1.74 15.72
N VAL A 32 25.32 0.87 15.07
CA VAL A 32 24.85 -0.37 14.41
C VAL A 32 23.98 -1.24 15.34
N LYS A 33 24.30 -1.29 16.63
CA LYS A 33 23.57 -2.08 17.64
C LYS A 33 22.22 -1.46 18.03
N GLU A 34 22.12 -0.14 18.08
CA GLU A 34 20.91 0.57 18.51
C GLU A 34 20.01 0.95 17.34
N ARG A 35 20.52 0.93 16.11
CA ARG A 35 19.81 1.30 14.88
C ARG A 35 18.46 0.59 14.76
N ALA A 36 18.41 -0.72 15.01
CA ALA A 36 17.17 -1.49 14.94
C ALA A 36 16.08 -0.99 15.89
N LYS A 37 16.45 -0.53 17.10
CA LYS A 37 15.52 0.06 18.08
C LYS A 37 14.92 1.37 17.58
N TYR A 38 15.74 2.28 17.07
CA TYR A 38 15.25 3.57 16.55
C TYR A 38 14.43 3.42 15.28
N MET A 39 14.87 2.51 14.41
CA MET A 39 14.14 2.15 13.20
C MET A 39 12.78 1.56 13.54
N ALA A 40 12.68 0.66 14.53
CA ALA A 40 11.40 0.20 15.05
C ALA A 40 10.52 1.31 15.63
N GLY A 41 11.12 2.36 16.21
CA GLY A 41 10.38 3.58 16.58
C GLY A 41 9.73 4.25 15.37
N LEU A 42 10.46 4.41 14.26
CA LEU A 42 9.89 4.93 13.01
C LEU A 42 8.78 4.04 12.46
N GLY A 43 8.98 2.72 12.44
CA GLY A 43 7.94 1.76 12.04
C GLY A 43 6.68 1.86 12.90
N ALA A 44 6.83 2.03 14.21
CA ALA A 44 5.71 2.25 15.14
C ALA A 44 4.96 3.58 14.89
N MET A 45 5.67 4.64 14.49
CA MET A 45 5.05 5.90 14.09
C MET A 45 4.22 5.74 12.81
N VAL A 46 4.75 5.02 11.81
CA VAL A 46 4.01 4.70 10.58
C VAL A 46 2.74 3.90 10.89
N GLY A 47 2.83 2.91 11.78
CA GLY A 47 1.67 2.11 12.21
C GLY A 47 0.63 2.94 12.94
N SER A 48 1.08 3.80 13.84
CA SER A 48 0.20 4.74 14.55
C SER A 48 -0.50 5.68 13.58
N GLY A 49 0.21 6.16 12.55
CA GLY A 49 -0.37 6.97 11.48
C GLY A 49 -1.43 6.23 10.69
N ASN A 50 -1.15 4.99 10.27
CA ASN A 50 -2.11 4.14 9.55
C ASN A 50 -3.35 3.79 10.40
N MET A 51 -3.18 3.66 11.72
CA MET A 51 -4.28 3.43 12.66
C MET A 51 -5.14 4.68 12.86
N LEU A 52 -4.51 5.81 13.17
CA LEU A 52 -5.19 7.05 13.53
C LEU A 52 -5.79 7.75 12.30
N GLY A 53 -5.19 7.56 11.12
CA GLY A 53 -5.61 8.19 9.87
C GLY A 53 -7.09 7.96 9.55
N PRO A 54 -7.58 6.71 9.41
CA PRO A 54 -8.99 6.43 9.16
C PRO A 54 -9.91 6.88 10.29
N LEU A 55 -9.51 6.74 11.56
CA LEU A 55 -10.33 7.14 12.71
C LEU A 55 -10.54 8.65 12.77
N ILE A 56 -9.46 9.43 12.65
CA ILE A 56 -9.50 10.88 12.64
C ILE A 56 -10.16 11.37 11.34
N GLY A 57 -9.80 10.80 10.19
CA GLY A 57 -10.34 11.17 8.88
C GLY A 57 -11.85 10.92 8.78
N GLY A 58 -12.33 9.79 9.30
CA GLY A 58 -13.76 9.48 9.41
C GLY A 58 -14.48 10.47 10.30
N ALA A 59 -13.98 10.70 11.53
CA ALA A 59 -14.57 11.65 12.46
C ALA A 59 -14.61 13.10 11.93
N LEU A 60 -13.56 13.53 11.21
CA LEU A 60 -13.50 14.85 10.58
C LEU A 60 -14.48 14.98 9.41
N THR A 61 -14.63 13.92 8.62
CA THR A 61 -15.54 13.92 7.46
C THR A 61 -16.99 13.90 7.92
N ASP A 62 -17.30 13.15 8.96
CA ASP A 62 -18.67 13.01 9.49
C ASP A 62 -19.14 14.25 10.26
N LYS A 63 -18.25 14.89 11.05
CA LYS A 63 -18.63 16.02 11.94
C LYS A 63 -18.33 17.40 11.38
N LEU A 64 -17.39 17.52 10.47
CA LEU A 64 -16.96 18.81 9.90
C LEU A 64 -17.14 18.77 8.38
N THR A 65 -16.04 18.86 7.64
CA THR A 65 -16.00 18.75 6.19
C THR A 65 -14.76 17.96 5.81
N TRP A 66 -14.82 17.25 4.68
CA TRP A 66 -13.71 16.48 4.12
C TRP A 66 -12.41 17.29 3.93
N ARG A 67 -12.50 18.63 3.83
CA ARG A 67 -11.34 19.53 3.71
C ARG A 67 -10.44 19.51 4.96
N TRP A 68 -11.01 19.27 6.14
CA TRP A 68 -10.26 19.21 7.39
C TRP A 68 -9.25 18.06 7.44
N CYS A 69 -9.47 16.99 6.67
CA CYS A 69 -8.49 15.92 6.46
C CYS A 69 -7.18 16.44 5.86
N PHE A 70 -7.19 17.62 5.23
CA PHE A 70 -6.00 18.29 4.71
C PHE A 70 -5.45 19.32 5.69
N TYR A 71 -6.33 20.18 6.24
CA TYR A 71 -5.90 21.27 7.12
C TYR A 71 -5.20 20.80 8.38
N ILE A 72 -5.57 19.64 8.94
CA ILE A 72 -4.92 19.09 10.14
C ILE A 72 -3.43 18.79 9.96
N ASN A 73 -2.98 18.53 8.72
CA ASN A 73 -1.57 18.24 8.45
C ASN A 73 -0.69 19.50 8.55
N LEU A 74 -1.25 20.70 8.32
CA LEU A 74 -0.50 21.97 8.37
C LEU A 74 0.04 22.28 9.78
N PRO A 75 -0.77 22.30 10.86
CA PRO A 75 -0.25 22.56 12.21
C PRO A 75 0.67 21.43 12.69
N VAL A 76 0.35 20.17 12.37
CA VAL A 76 1.22 19.03 12.73
C VAL A 76 2.57 19.17 12.03
N GLY A 77 2.59 19.45 10.73
CA GLY A 77 3.81 19.67 9.96
C GLY A 77 4.62 20.87 10.45
N ALA A 78 3.96 21.97 10.83
CA ALA A 78 4.62 23.14 11.40
C ALA A 78 5.29 22.83 12.74
N ILE A 79 4.62 22.08 13.63
CA ILE A 79 5.19 21.61 14.89
C ILE A 79 6.37 20.68 14.62
N THR A 80 6.23 19.69 13.74
CA THR A 80 7.32 18.77 13.38
C THR A 80 8.52 19.53 12.82
N PHE A 81 8.30 20.51 11.94
CA PHE A 81 9.36 21.35 11.40
C PHE A 81 10.07 22.17 12.48
N LEU A 82 9.31 22.77 13.40
CA LEU A 82 9.87 23.51 14.54
C LEU A 82 10.74 22.61 15.43
N PHE A 83 10.26 21.42 15.78
CA PHE A 83 11.04 20.45 16.54
C PHE A 83 12.30 20.01 15.80
N PHE A 84 12.22 19.79 14.50
CA PHE A 84 13.38 19.44 13.68
C PHE A 84 14.44 20.55 13.71
N VAL A 85 14.04 21.81 13.51
CA VAL A 85 14.97 22.96 13.53
C VAL A 85 15.60 23.16 14.91
N LEU A 86 14.85 22.95 15.99
CA LEU A 86 15.33 23.20 17.36
C LEU A 86 16.22 22.07 17.90
N PHE A 87 15.95 20.80 17.53
CA PHE A 87 16.57 19.64 18.18
C PHE A 87 17.45 18.79 17.26
N CYS A 88 17.32 18.90 15.93
CA CYS A 88 18.10 18.07 15.02
C CYS A 88 19.48 18.70 14.77
N ASN A 89 20.49 18.21 15.50
CA ASN A 89 21.88 18.60 15.29
C ASN A 89 22.65 17.50 14.53
N ILE A 90 22.58 17.51 13.20
CA ILE A 90 23.33 16.59 12.35
C ILE A 90 24.74 17.15 12.17
N PRO A 91 25.82 16.36 12.38
CA PRO A 91 27.18 16.80 12.12
C PRO A 91 27.30 17.30 10.67
N ARG A 92 27.43 18.62 10.48
CA ARG A 92 27.62 19.20 9.14
C ARG A 92 28.97 18.73 8.60
N LYS A 93 28.95 17.87 7.58
CA LYS A 93 30.09 17.82 6.65
C LYS A 93 30.11 19.17 5.93
N ALA A 94 31.25 19.85 5.92
CA ALA A 94 31.46 21.07 5.15
C ALA A 94 31.45 20.71 3.66
N VAL A 95 30.26 20.64 3.07
CA VAL A 95 30.09 20.39 1.63
C VAL A 95 29.52 21.66 1.01
N ASN A 96 30.09 22.04 -0.12
CA ASN A 96 29.67 23.19 -0.89
C ASN A 96 28.32 22.87 -1.55
N THR A 97 27.22 23.42 -1.01
CA THR A 97 25.84 23.01 -1.34
C THR A 97 25.54 23.06 -2.84
N TRP A 98 26.12 24.04 -3.54
CA TRP A 98 25.93 24.22 -4.99
C TRP A 98 26.66 23.18 -5.83
N GLU A 99 27.80 22.70 -5.34
CA GLU A 99 28.61 21.68 -6.00
C GLU A 99 27.95 20.30 -5.86
N THR A 100 27.34 20.02 -4.70
CA THR A 100 26.49 18.83 -4.52
C THR A 100 25.27 18.84 -5.43
N VAL A 101 24.58 19.97 -5.58
CA VAL A 101 23.39 20.07 -6.45
C VAL A 101 23.75 19.88 -7.92
N LYS A 102 24.89 20.41 -8.37
CA LYS A 102 25.37 20.20 -9.75
C LYS A 102 25.71 18.74 -10.07
N ASN A 103 26.09 17.97 -9.07
CA ASN A 103 26.43 16.56 -9.23
C ASN A 103 25.21 15.65 -9.21
N VAL A 104 24.02 16.14 -8.81
CA VAL A 104 22.79 15.32 -8.84
C VAL A 104 22.41 14.99 -10.28
N ASP A 105 22.21 13.71 -10.58
CA ASP A 105 21.67 13.26 -11.86
C ASP A 105 20.17 13.60 -11.98
N LEU A 106 19.90 14.87 -12.32
CA LEU A 106 18.55 15.38 -12.56
C LEU A 106 17.90 14.74 -13.79
N LEU A 107 18.69 14.40 -14.80
CA LEU A 107 18.19 13.83 -16.05
C LEU A 107 17.74 12.39 -15.81
N GLY A 108 18.59 11.55 -15.22
CA GLY A 108 18.25 10.18 -14.82
C GLY A 108 17.06 10.16 -13.86
N SER A 109 17.04 11.04 -12.86
CA SER A 109 15.92 11.17 -11.92
C SER A 109 14.60 11.54 -12.62
N PHE A 110 14.63 12.47 -13.58
CA PHE A 110 13.43 12.86 -14.33
C PHE A 110 12.93 11.74 -15.25
N VAL A 111 13.84 11.08 -15.98
CA VAL A 111 13.49 9.95 -16.84
C VAL A 111 12.90 8.81 -16.00
N LEU A 112 13.51 8.50 -14.85
CA LEU A 112 12.99 7.50 -13.92
C LEU A 112 11.58 7.85 -13.43
N LEU A 113 11.37 9.09 -13.00
CA LEU A 113 10.07 9.57 -12.53
C LEU A 113 8.99 9.42 -13.60
N VAL A 114 9.24 9.91 -14.82
CA VAL A 114 8.28 9.82 -15.93
C VAL A 114 8.00 8.35 -16.29
N SER A 115 9.03 7.51 -16.30
CA SER A 115 8.91 6.08 -16.64
C SER A 115 8.09 5.32 -15.60
N LEU A 116 8.29 5.61 -14.31
CA LEU A 116 7.51 5.03 -13.22
C LEU A 116 6.07 5.54 -13.21
N MET A 117 5.82 6.81 -13.56
CA MET A 117 4.45 7.32 -13.73
C MET A 117 3.74 6.61 -14.89
N ALA A 118 4.41 6.49 -16.04
CA ALA A 118 3.90 5.77 -17.21
C ALA A 118 3.67 4.28 -16.92
N PHE A 119 4.41 3.69 -15.98
CA PHE A 119 4.17 2.32 -15.50
C PHE A 119 2.94 2.22 -14.59
N ASN A 120 2.85 3.09 -13.57
CA ASN A 120 1.87 2.95 -12.50
C ASN A 120 0.44 3.31 -12.94
N ILE A 121 0.26 4.32 -13.79
CA ILE A 121 -1.06 4.77 -14.26
C ILE A 121 -1.85 3.65 -14.96
N PRO A 122 -1.32 2.98 -16.01
CA PRO A 122 -2.05 1.93 -16.70
C PRO A 122 -2.28 0.71 -15.81
N ILE A 123 -1.37 0.42 -14.88
CA ILE A 123 -1.57 -0.65 -13.90
C ILE A 123 -2.74 -0.30 -12.98
N LEU A 124 -2.77 0.90 -12.41
CA LEU A 124 -3.83 1.29 -11.47
C LEU A 124 -5.21 1.40 -12.13
N LEU A 125 -5.28 1.91 -13.36
CA LEU A 125 -6.54 2.18 -14.07
C LEU A 125 -6.97 1.06 -15.03
N GLY A 126 -6.04 0.16 -15.37
CA GLY A 126 -6.29 -1.00 -16.23
C GLY A 126 -7.25 -1.98 -15.58
N GLY A 127 -8.24 -2.44 -16.34
CA GLY A 127 -9.27 -3.38 -15.87
C GLY A 127 -10.38 -2.74 -15.04
N THR A 128 -10.27 -1.46 -14.66
CA THR A 128 -11.31 -0.73 -13.92
C THR A 128 -11.91 0.38 -14.76
N THR A 129 -11.12 1.42 -15.06
CA THR A 129 -11.55 2.60 -15.82
C THR A 129 -11.21 2.45 -17.30
N TRP A 130 -10.06 1.85 -17.60
CA TRP A 130 -9.61 1.58 -18.96
C TRP A 130 -9.53 0.08 -19.20
N ALA A 131 -9.98 -0.38 -20.36
CA ALA A 131 -9.74 -1.75 -20.77
C ALA A 131 -8.23 -2.01 -20.91
N TRP A 132 -7.77 -3.21 -20.57
CA TRP A 132 -6.36 -3.58 -20.74
C TRP A 132 -5.87 -3.45 -22.19
N ASN A 133 -6.77 -3.69 -23.16
CA ASN A 133 -6.49 -3.55 -24.59
C ASN A 133 -6.63 -2.11 -25.11
N SER A 134 -6.86 -1.12 -24.24
CA SER A 134 -7.03 0.26 -24.68
C SER A 134 -5.70 0.83 -25.20
N PRO A 135 -5.70 1.62 -26.30
CA PRO A 135 -4.48 2.21 -26.85
C PRO A 135 -3.67 3.00 -25.82
N GLN A 136 -4.33 3.71 -24.91
CA GLN A 136 -3.70 4.49 -23.84
C GLN A 136 -2.90 3.60 -22.89
N VAL A 137 -3.43 2.43 -22.51
CA VAL A 137 -2.76 1.48 -21.60
C VAL A 137 -1.51 0.93 -22.28
N ILE A 138 -1.64 0.47 -23.53
CA ILE A 138 -0.52 -0.12 -24.29
C ILE A 138 0.57 0.93 -24.53
N VAL A 139 0.20 2.14 -24.96
CA VAL A 139 1.16 3.24 -25.20
C VAL A 139 1.92 3.60 -23.93
N LEU A 140 1.23 3.74 -22.79
CA LEU A 140 1.89 4.07 -21.52
C LEU A 140 2.85 2.96 -21.06
N LEU A 141 2.47 1.69 -21.22
CA LEU A 141 3.35 0.56 -20.89
C LEU A 141 4.59 0.50 -21.80
N VAL A 142 4.42 0.73 -23.10
CA VAL A 142 5.54 0.77 -24.06
C VAL A 142 6.47 1.95 -23.75
N LEU A 143 5.92 3.14 -23.50
CA LEU A 143 6.70 4.31 -23.10
C LEU A 143 7.44 4.09 -21.78
N SER A 144 6.82 3.39 -20.84
CA SER A 144 7.48 3.01 -19.59
C SER A 144 8.66 2.06 -19.84
N ALA A 145 8.48 1.04 -20.68
CA ALA A 145 9.56 0.10 -21.02
C ALA A 145 10.74 0.82 -21.72
N ILE A 146 10.44 1.71 -22.67
CA ILE A 146 11.46 2.53 -23.35
C ILE A 146 12.14 3.46 -22.35
N GLY A 147 11.38 4.14 -21.50
CA GLY A 147 11.90 5.09 -20.53
C GLY A 147 12.78 4.42 -19.45
N LEU A 148 12.38 3.25 -18.93
CA LEU A 148 13.21 2.46 -18.02
C LEU A 148 14.48 1.96 -18.71
N SER A 149 14.41 1.54 -19.97
CA SER A 149 15.59 1.13 -20.75
C SER A 149 16.54 2.30 -20.96
N LEU A 150 15.99 3.50 -21.23
CA LEU A 150 16.75 4.73 -21.37
C LEU A 150 17.39 5.15 -20.05
N PHE A 151 16.68 5.03 -18.93
CA PHE A 151 17.22 5.27 -17.59
C PHE A 151 18.41 4.36 -17.30
N VAL A 152 18.29 3.06 -17.56
CA VAL A 152 19.42 2.12 -17.43
C VAL A 152 20.57 2.54 -18.34
N TYR A 153 20.32 2.94 -19.58
CA TYR A 153 21.38 3.42 -20.46
C TYR A 153 22.09 4.68 -19.91
N ILE A 154 21.33 5.67 -19.41
CA ILE A 154 21.86 6.90 -18.83
C ILE A 154 22.74 6.59 -17.61
N GLU A 155 22.25 5.77 -16.69
CA GLU A 155 22.95 5.37 -15.47
C GLU A 155 24.27 4.64 -15.76
N PHE A 156 24.29 3.75 -16.76
CA PHE A 156 25.48 2.95 -17.06
C PHE A 156 26.49 3.67 -17.96
N ARG A 157 26.10 4.69 -18.73
CA ARG A 157 26.94 5.26 -19.80
C ARG A 157 27.13 6.78 -19.75
N VAL A 158 26.21 7.53 -19.14
CA VAL A 158 26.15 9.00 -19.27
C VAL A 158 26.32 9.68 -17.91
N ALA A 159 25.76 9.11 -16.84
CA ALA A 159 25.78 9.71 -15.52
C ALA A 159 27.21 9.75 -14.93
N VAL A 160 27.64 10.94 -14.51
CA VAL A 160 28.91 11.14 -13.78
C VAL A 160 28.75 10.73 -12.31
N ASP A 161 27.58 10.98 -11.73
CA ASP A 161 27.17 10.52 -10.39
C ASP A 161 25.80 9.81 -10.49
N PRO A 162 25.78 8.50 -10.76
CA PRO A 162 24.56 7.73 -11.00
C PRO A 162 23.62 7.71 -9.78
N VAL A 163 22.31 7.82 -10.00
CA VAL A 163 21.29 7.68 -8.94
C VAL A 163 21.34 6.28 -8.35
N VAL A 164 21.59 5.26 -9.18
CA VAL A 164 21.78 3.88 -8.75
C VAL A 164 23.11 3.35 -9.28
N PRO A 165 24.19 3.46 -8.48
CA PRO A 165 25.51 2.99 -8.87
C PRO A 165 25.49 1.55 -9.41
N PRO A 166 26.18 1.26 -10.53
CA PRO A 166 26.26 -0.07 -11.12
C PRO A 166 26.61 -1.22 -10.14
N PRO A 167 27.45 -1.04 -9.10
CA PRO A 167 27.72 -2.07 -8.11
C PRO A 167 26.49 -2.56 -7.35
N ILE A 168 25.48 -1.70 -7.16
CA ILE A 168 24.24 -2.06 -6.45
C ILE A 168 23.46 -3.12 -7.22
N TRP A 169 23.34 -2.95 -8.54
CA TRP A 169 22.67 -3.92 -9.42
C TRP A 169 23.33 -5.30 -9.43
N ARG A 170 24.64 -5.35 -9.14
CA ARG A 170 25.41 -6.60 -9.07
C ARG A 170 25.35 -7.26 -7.69
N SER A 171 24.84 -6.57 -6.67
CA SER A 171 24.72 -7.12 -5.32
C SER A 171 23.47 -7.99 -5.21
N PRO A 172 23.59 -9.33 -5.14
CA PRO A 172 22.44 -10.21 -5.01
C PRO A 172 21.69 -9.95 -3.69
N PHE A 173 22.40 -9.48 -2.65
CA PHE A 173 21.79 -9.12 -1.37
C PHE A 173 20.84 -7.91 -1.49
N ILE A 174 21.27 -6.82 -2.14
CA ILE A 174 20.42 -5.63 -2.29
C ILE A 174 19.22 -5.94 -3.18
N MET A 175 19.43 -6.66 -4.28
CA MET A 175 18.34 -7.06 -5.18
C MET A 175 17.34 -8.00 -4.51
N ALA A 176 17.80 -8.94 -3.67
CA ALA A 176 16.93 -9.79 -2.87
C ALA A 176 16.11 -8.96 -1.86
N MET A 177 16.72 -8.00 -1.18
CA MET A 177 16.01 -7.11 -0.24
C MET A 177 15.00 -6.21 -0.96
N ALA A 178 15.32 -5.72 -2.16
CA ALA A 178 14.38 -4.96 -2.99
C ALA A 178 13.19 -5.83 -3.42
N GLY A 179 13.43 -7.08 -3.83
CA GLY A 179 12.37 -8.05 -4.14
C GLY A 179 11.48 -8.36 -2.94
N ILE A 180 12.07 -8.65 -1.77
CA ILE A 180 11.31 -8.81 -0.51
C ILE A 180 10.50 -7.53 -0.22
N SER A 181 11.08 -6.35 -0.47
CA SER A 181 10.38 -5.08 -0.26
C SER A 181 9.13 -4.95 -1.13
N PHE A 182 9.25 -5.32 -2.40
CA PHE A 182 8.16 -5.34 -3.37
C PHE A 182 7.01 -6.25 -2.90
N PHE A 183 7.29 -7.51 -2.57
CA PHE A 183 6.26 -8.45 -2.12
C PHE A 183 5.62 -8.05 -0.79
N VAL A 184 6.41 -7.57 0.18
CA VAL A 184 5.89 -7.08 1.46
C VAL A 184 4.97 -5.87 1.26
N GLY A 185 5.36 -4.91 0.40
CA GLY A 185 4.51 -3.77 0.05
C GLY A 185 3.20 -4.19 -0.60
N GLY A 186 3.29 -5.11 -1.57
CA GLY A 186 2.14 -5.70 -2.24
C GLY A 186 1.17 -6.39 -1.29
N GLY A 187 1.67 -7.28 -0.45
CA GLY A 187 0.88 -8.02 0.53
C GLY A 187 0.18 -7.10 1.53
N ILE A 188 0.92 -6.17 2.15
CA ILE A 188 0.35 -5.24 3.14
C ILE A 188 -0.78 -4.41 2.53
N GLN A 189 -0.52 -3.76 1.39
CA GLN A 189 -1.49 -2.85 0.80
C GLN A 189 -2.74 -3.60 0.32
N SER A 190 -2.54 -4.80 -0.22
CA SER A 190 -3.65 -5.66 -0.66
C SER A 190 -4.48 -6.15 0.52
N CYS A 191 -3.85 -6.62 1.61
CA CYS A 191 -4.58 -7.01 2.81
C CYS A 191 -5.44 -5.86 3.35
N PHE A 192 -4.87 -4.66 3.53
CA PHE A 192 -5.64 -3.51 4.04
C PHE A 192 -6.81 -3.17 3.12
N MET A 193 -6.59 -3.12 1.81
CA MET A 193 -7.63 -2.77 0.85
C MET A 193 -8.74 -3.82 0.79
N TYR A 194 -8.40 -5.10 0.62
CA TYR A 194 -9.39 -6.15 0.41
C TYR A 194 -10.10 -6.58 1.68
N ILE A 195 -9.45 -6.54 2.85
CA ILE A 195 -10.16 -6.74 4.13
C ILE A 195 -11.18 -5.62 4.34
N SER A 196 -10.78 -4.37 4.12
CA SER A 196 -11.71 -3.24 4.21
C SER A 196 -12.89 -3.43 3.25
N LEU A 197 -12.60 -3.81 2.02
CA LEU A 197 -13.61 -4.10 1.00
C LEU A 197 -14.58 -5.21 1.41
N PHE A 198 -14.07 -6.30 1.99
CA PHE A 198 -14.88 -7.41 2.48
C PHE A 198 -15.84 -6.97 3.59
N LEU A 199 -15.33 -6.24 4.59
CA LEU A 199 -16.11 -5.77 5.73
C LEU A 199 -17.18 -4.75 5.30
N GLU A 200 -16.86 -3.87 4.36
CA GLU A 200 -17.84 -2.91 3.83
C GLU A 200 -18.92 -3.60 2.99
N PHE A 201 -18.53 -4.57 2.14
CA PHE A 201 -19.44 -5.15 1.16
C PHE A 201 -20.26 -6.34 1.68
N ILE A 202 -19.64 -7.29 2.39
CA ILE A 202 -20.32 -8.48 2.92
C ILE A 202 -21.01 -8.15 4.24
N ASP A 203 -20.27 -7.61 5.20
CA ASP A 203 -20.76 -7.36 6.57
C ASP A 203 -21.52 -6.02 6.70
N GLY A 204 -21.42 -5.15 5.70
CA GLY A 204 -22.12 -3.86 5.68
C GLY A 204 -21.59 -2.87 6.72
N TYR A 205 -20.34 -3.04 7.16
CA TYR A 205 -19.74 -2.17 8.17
C TYR A 205 -19.52 -0.76 7.62
N ASN A 206 -19.71 0.25 8.48
CA ASN A 206 -19.41 1.62 8.14
C ASN A 206 -17.88 1.90 8.22
N ALA A 207 -17.45 3.03 7.66
CA ALA A 207 -16.03 3.40 7.58
C ALA A 207 -15.33 3.44 8.97
N ILE A 208 -16.06 3.82 10.03
CA ILE A 208 -15.52 3.86 11.39
C ILE A 208 -15.27 2.45 11.93
N GLN A 209 -16.20 1.52 11.71
CA GLN A 209 -16.08 0.12 12.14
C GLN A 209 -14.92 -0.57 11.42
N VAL A 210 -14.81 -0.39 10.10
CA VAL A 210 -13.69 -0.92 9.30
C VAL A 210 -12.36 -0.30 9.75
N GLY A 211 -12.33 1.01 10.01
CA GLY A 211 -11.17 1.68 10.60
C GLY A 211 -10.78 1.09 11.97
N GLY A 212 -11.77 0.75 12.80
CA GLY A 212 -11.55 0.10 14.10
C GLY A 212 -10.92 -1.30 13.98
N ILE A 213 -11.30 -2.09 12.98
CA ILE A 213 -10.69 -3.40 12.72
C ILE A 213 -9.27 -3.24 12.18
N ASN A 214 -9.04 -2.32 11.25
CA ASN A 214 -7.70 -1.98 10.76
C ASN A 214 -6.79 -1.46 11.89
N ALA A 215 -7.35 -0.82 12.91
CA ALA A 215 -6.62 -0.41 14.10
C ALA A 215 -6.08 -1.60 14.91
N VAL A 216 -6.78 -2.74 14.93
CA VAL A 216 -6.27 -3.98 15.53
C VAL A 216 -5.01 -4.45 14.81
N VAL A 217 -5.04 -4.51 13.47
CA VAL A 217 -3.88 -4.86 12.65
C VAL A 217 -2.69 -3.95 12.98
N CYS A 218 -2.94 -2.64 13.02
CA CYS A 218 -1.91 -1.65 13.32
C CYS A 218 -1.36 -1.77 14.74
N THR A 219 -2.20 -2.10 15.72
CA THR A 219 -1.78 -2.26 17.13
C THR A 219 -0.80 -3.42 17.27
N PHE A 220 -1.14 -4.59 16.74
CA PHE A 220 -0.25 -5.76 16.78
C PHE A 220 1.00 -5.55 15.92
N TYR A 221 0.87 -4.86 14.78
CA TYR A 221 1.99 -4.40 13.98
C TYR A 221 2.98 -3.56 14.79
N ILE A 222 2.50 -2.55 15.54
CA ILE A 222 3.35 -1.69 16.38
C ILE A 222 4.04 -2.51 17.47
N ILE A 223 3.29 -3.35 18.19
CA ILE A 223 3.82 -4.17 19.29
C ILE A 223 4.98 -5.04 18.79
N VAL A 224 4.78 -5.75 17.67
CA VAL A 224 5.81 -6.66 17.13
C VAL A 224 6.95 -5.90 16.48
N THR A 225 6.69 -4.76 15.85
CA THR A 225 7.74 -3.91 15.29
C THR A 225 8.70 -3.46 16.39
N VAL A 226 8.17 -2.97 17.52
CA VAL A 226 8.98 -2.55 18.67
C VAL A 226 9.69 -3.75 19.31
N ALA A 227 8.97 -4.86 19.52
CA ALA A 227 9.54 -6.07 20.11
C ALA A 227 10.68 -6.65 19.27
N SER A 228 10.49 -6.78 17.96
CA SER A 228 11.50 -7.29 17.03
C SER A 228 12.73 -6.38 16.96
N GLY A 229 12.54 -5.06 16.97
CA GLY A 229 13.65 -4.09 17.05
C GLY A 229 14.49 -4.24 18.32
N ILE A 230 13.85 -4.40 19.48
CA ILE A 230 14.54 -4.59 20.77
C ILE A 230 15.29 -5.94 20.79
N VAL A 231 14.62 -7.02 20.36
CA VAL A 231 15.22 -8.36 20.32
C VAL A 231 16.43 -8.36 19.39
N LEU A 232 16.32 -7.72 18.22
CA LEU A 232 17.42 -7.61 17.28
C LEU A 232 18.60 -6.83 17.87
N SER A 233 18.34 -5.68 18.50
CA SER A 233 19.38 -4.90 19.17
C SER A 233 20.10 -5.65 20.29
N LYS A 234 19.39 -6.53 21.03
CA LYS A 234 19.98 -7.29 22.15
C LYS A 234 20.66 -8.59 21.73
N LYS A 235 20.04 -9.36 20.85
CA LYS A 235 20.48 -10.73 20.51
C LYS A 235 21.23 -10.81 19.18
N GLY A 236 21.13 -9.83 18.29
CA GLY A 236 21.79 -9.82 16.98
C GLY A 236 21.26 -10.84 15.95
N HIS A 237 20.33 -11.72 16.33
CA HIS A 237 19.77 -12.75 15.45
C HIS A 237 18.53 -12.21 14.73
N TYR A 238 18.67 -11.83 13.45
CA TYR A 238 17.55 -11.37 12.61
C TYR A 238 16.91 -12.47 11.75
N ILE A 239 17.66 -13.53 11.41
CA ILE A 239 17.25 -14.56 10.43
C ILE A 239 15.97 -15.28 10.86
N SER A 240 15.79 -15.56 12.16
CA SER A 240 14.59 -16.24 12.65
C SER A 240 13.30 -15.48 12.34
N PHE A 241 13.32 -14.14 12.39
CA PHE A 241 12.15 -13.34 12.06
C PHE A 241 11.85 -13.30 10.56
N PHE A 242 12.87 -13.41 9.71
CA PHE A 242 12.69 -13.53 8.25
C PHE A 242 12.05 -14.86 7.83
N ILE A 243 12.12 -15.88 8.68
CA ILE A 243 11.46 -17.18 8.43
C ILE A 243 10.07 -17.19 9.07
N VAL A 244 9.98 -16.78 10.33
CA VAL A 244 8.71 -16.82 11.08
C VAL A 244 7.69 -15.82 10.53
N GLY A 245 8.10 -14.61 10.16
CA GLY A 245 7.20 -13.58 9.63
C GLY A 245 6.39 -14.05 8.42
N PRO A 246 7.04 -14.50 7.33
CA PRO A 246 6.35 -15.05 6.15
C PRO A 246 5.47 -16.26 6.46
N LEU A 247 5.89 -17.17 7.34
CA LEU A 247 5.06 -18.32 7.72
C LEU A 247 3.77 -17.90 8.43
N VAL A 248 3.87 -16.95 9.37
CA VAL A 248 2.70 -16.38 10.07
C VAL A 248 1.81 -15.62 9.09
N TRP A 249 2.40 -14.94 8.10
CA TRP A 249 1.65 -14.28 7.03
C TRP A 249 0.87 -15.25 6.15
N ILE A 250 1.50 -16.36 5.72
CA ILE A 250 0.83 -17.41 4.96
C ILE A 250 -0.34 -17.97 5.77
N ALA A 251 -0.12 -18.31 7.04
CA ALA A 251 -1.17 -18.81 7.92
C ALA A 251 -2.32 -17.80 8.11
N GLY A 252 -2.01 -16.52 8.33
CA GLY A 252 -2.99 -15.44 8.47
C GLY A 252 -3.82 -15.23 7.19
N ASN A 253 -3.18 -15.25 6.03
CA ASN A 253 -3.85 -15.12 4.74
C ASN A 253 -4.75 -16.32 4.43
N ILE A 254 -4.31 -17.55 4.72
CA ILE A 254 -5.16 -18.75 4.57
C ILE A 254 -6.37 -18.68 5.50
N TRP A 255 -6.20 -18.16 6.72
CA TRP A 255 -7.31 -18.01 7.65
C TRP A 255 -8.34 -17.00 7.13
N ILE A 256 -7.89 -15.84 6.63
CA ILE A 256 -8.76 -14.78 6.10
C ILE A 256 -9.42 -15.20 4.78
N ALA A 257 -8.72 -15.95 3.93
CA ALA A 257 -9.29 -16.50 2.71
C ALA A 257 -10.46 -17.46 2.98
N ASN A 258 -10.57 -18.00 4.20
CA ASN A 258 -11.70 -18.86 4.61
C ASN A 258 -12.79 -18.09 5.37
N PHE A 259 -12.82 -16.76 5.29
CA PHE A 259 -13.95 -16.00 5.79
C PHE A 259 -15.24 -16.37 5.05
N THR A 260 -16.33 -16.35 5.81
CA THR A 260 -17.68 -16.57 5.29
C THR A 260 -18.58 -15.48 5.83
N LYS A 261 -19.77 -15.32 5.24
CA LYS A 261 -20.78 -14.35 5.70
C LYS A 261 -21.19 -14.52 7.17
N ASP A 262 -20.93 -15.69 7.75
CA ASP A 262 -21.28 -16.05 9.14
C ASP A 262 -20.06 -15.96 10.08
N SER A 263 -18.92 -15.45 9.59
CA SER A 263 -17.71 -15.29 10.40
C SER A 263 -17.96 -14.28 11.53
N GLY A 264 -17.89 -14.75 12.77
CA GLY A 264 -18.09 -13.90 13.94
C GLY A 264 -16.97 -12.86 14.11
N LEU A 265 -17.30 -11.74 14.76
CA LEU A 265 -16.37 -10.64 15.06
C LEU A 265 -15.04 -11.12 15.67
N ASN A 266 -15.09 -12.11 16.57
CA ASN A 266 -13.91 -12.68 17.22
C ASN A 266 -12.94 -13.32 16.21
N GLN A 267 -13.44 -14.00 15.18
CA GLN A 267 -12.62 -14.59 14.13
C GLN A 267 -11.94 -13.50 13.28
N ILE A 268 -12.67 -12.42 12.98
CA ILE A 268 -12.14 -11.27 12.23
C ILE A 268 -11.03 -10.56 13.03
N ILE A 269 -11.27 -10.29 14.32
CA ILE A 269 -10.29 -9.61 15.17
C ILE A 269 -9.03 -10.46 15.37
N THR A 270 -9.17 -11.76 15.64
CA THR A 270 -8.02 -12.64 15.89
C THR A 270 -7.16 -12.85 14.64
N SER A 271 -7.77 -13.02 13.47
CA SER A 271 -7.02 -13.12 12.21
C SER A 271 -6.34 -11.81 11.82
N CYS A 272 -7.01 -10.65 12.03
CA CYS A 272 -6.40 -9.33 11.88
C CYS A 272 -5.21 -9.13 12.83
N ALA A 273 -5.31 -9.62 14.07
CA ALA A 273 -4.20 -9.62 15.01
C ALA A 273 -3.02 -10.44 14.48
N VAL A 274 -3.26 -11.66 13.99
CA VAL A 274 -2.22 -12.53 13.38
C VAL A 274 -1.54 -11.85 12.19
N LEU A 275 -2.31 -11.18 11.32
CA LEU A 275 -1.72 -10.37 10.25
C LEU A 275 -0.84 -9.24 10.79
N GLY A 276 -1.33 -8.48 11.78
CA GLY A 276 -0.54 -7.43 12.42
C GLY A 276 0.79 -7.94 12.95
N LEU A 277 0.80 -9.11 13.60
CA LEU A 277 2.02 -9.77 14.06
C LEU A 277 2.99 -10.04 12.90
N ALA A 278 2.48 -10.58 11.78
CA ALA A 278 3.31 -10.90 10.61
C ALA A 278 3.90 -9.64 9.94
N ILE A 279 3.09 -8.58 9.77
CA ILE A 279 3.54 -7.31 9.19
C ILE A 279 4.67 -6.71 10.03
N GLY A 280 4.52 -6.72 11.36
CA GLY A 280 5.50 -6.15 12.28
C GLY A 280 6.86 -6.83 12.19
N CYS A 281 6.87 -8.15 11.97
CA CYS A 281 8.09 -8.91 11.72
C CYS A 281 8.74 -8.57 10.38
N MET A 282 7.99 -8.18 9.35
CA MET A 282 8.56 -8.03 7.99
C MET A 282 9.01 -6.61 7.66
N VAL A 283 8.20 -5.60 7.99
CA VAL A 283 8.44 -4.21 7.55
C VAL A 283 9.76 -3.68 8.11
N GLN A 284 9.99 -3.89 9.41
CA GLN A 284 11.09 -3.24 10.10
C GLN A 284 12.43 -3.95 9.97
N LEU A 285 12.39 -5.29 10.02
CA LEU A 285 13.57 -6.12 9.91
C LEU A 285 14.22 -6.01 8.54
N ARG A 286 13.43 -5.82 7.48
CA ARG A 286 13.91 -5.62 6.11
C ARG A 286 14.84 -4.42 5.98
N ILE A 287 14.41 -3.23 6.40
CA ILE A 287 15.25 -2.02 6.33
C ILE A 287 16.45 -2.15 7.26
N SER A 288 16.27 -2.72 8.45
CA SER A 288 17.37 -2.91 9.40
C SER A 288 18.44 -3.85 8.84
N ALA A 289 18.04 -4.99 8.27
CA ALA A 289 18.95 -5.98 7.69
C ALA A 289 19.69 -5.42 6.46
N LEU A 290 18.98 -4.68 5.60
CA LEU A 290 19.59 -4.00 4.46
C LEU A 290 20.74 -3.08 4.90
N GLN A 291 20.47 -2.24 5.90
CA GLN A 291 21.45 -1.27 6.39
C GLN A 291 22.62 -1.89 7.16
N LEU A 292 22.50 -3.16 7.58
CA LEU A 292 23.57 -3.93 8.19
C LEU A 292 24.46 -4.64 7.16
N GLY A 293 23.89 -5.04 6.03
CA GLY A 293 24.59 -5.80 4.99
C GLY A 293 25.19 -4.97 3.86
N VAL A 294 25.06 -3.64 3.92
CA VAL A 294 25.51 -2.71 2.87
C VAL A 294 26.53 -1.72 3.45
N GLU A 295 27.53 -1.36 2.65
CA GLU A 295 28.52 -0.33 3.00
C GLU A 295 27.84 1.00 3.32
N LYS A 296 28.41 1.75 4.29
CA LYS A 296 27.78 2.97 4.82
C LYS A 296 27.43 4.00 3.74
N GLU A 297 28.26 4.11 2.71
CA GLU A 297 28.09 5.05 1.60
C GLU A 297 26.90 4.69 0.70
N LEU A 298 26.55 3.40 0.62
CA LEU A 298 25.47 2.89 -0.21
C LEU A 298 24.14 2.75 0.55
N ILE A 299 24.14 2.92 1.88
CA ILE A 299 22.92 2.84 2.72
C ILE A 299 21.78 3.75 2.20
N PRO A 300 22.02 5.03 1.86
CA PRO A 300 20.96 5.92 1.38
C PRO A 300 20.32 5.41 0.10
N ILE A 301 21.15 4.99 -0.86
CA ILE A 301 20.71 4.54 -2.18
C ILE A 301 19.96 3.21 -2.05
N ALA A 302 20.52 2.25 -1.33
CA ALA A 302 19.89 0.96 -1.09
C ALA A 302 18.55 1.09 -0.36
N THR A 303 18.48 1.98 0.65
CA THR A 303 17.24 2.27 1.38
C THR A 303 16.18 2.84 0.42
N GLY A 304 16.57 3.81 -0.43
CA GLY A 304 15.69 4.42 -1.43
C GLY A 304 15.16 3.40 -2.46
N ILE A 305 15.98 2.46 -2.90
CA ILE A 305 15.56 1.38 -3.81
C ILE A 305 14.54 0.47 -3.12
N CYS A 306 14.79 0.07 -1.88
CA CYS A 306 13.87 -0.81 -1.15
C CYS A 306 12.54 -0.13 -0.81
N THR A 307 12.53 1.16 -0.43
CA THR A 307 11.30 1.92 -0.21
C THR A 307 10.52 2.11 -1.51
N SER A 308 11.20 2.44 -2.60
CA SER A 308 10.58 2.56 -3.93
C SER A 308 9.99 1.23 -4.39
N ALA A 309 10.73 0.13 -4.25
CA ALA A 309 10.26 -1.22 -4.58
C ALA A 309 9.01 -1.59 -3.78
N MET A 310 8.96 -1.26 -2.48
CA MET A 310 7.78 -1.47 -1.64
C MET A 310 6.56 -0.69 -2.16
N SER A 311 6.73 0.58 -2.53
CA SER A 311 5.62 1.40 -3.06
C SER A 311 5.13 0.91 -4.41
N ILE A 312 6.03 0.50 -5.32
CA ILE A 312 5.65 -0.07 -6.61
C ILE A 312 4.92 -1.40 -6.39
N GLY A 313 5.43 -2.27 -5.53
CA GLY A 313 4.81 -3.55 -5.20
C GLY A 313 3.39 -3.39 -4.62
N ALA A 314 3.19 -2.40 -3.75
CA ALA A 314 1.87 -2.04 -3.22
C ALA A 314 0.87 -1.70 -4.34
N ASN A 315 1.27 -0.87 -5.30
CA ASN A 315 0.40 -0.47 -6.42
C ASN A 315 0.10 -1.62 -7.38
N VAL A 316 1.13 -2.39 -7.74
CA VAL A 316 1.00 -3.52 -8.67
C VAL A 316 0.10 -4.61 -8.07
N ALA A 317 0.33 -5.02 -6.82
CA ALA A 317 -0.45 -6.07 -6.20
C ALA A 317 -1.94 -5.69 -6.07
N VAL A 318 -2.23 -4.45 -5.65
CA VAL A 318 -3.60 -3.95 -5.58
C VAL A 318 -4.31 -4.06 -6.93
N SER A 319 -3.66 -3.63 -8.02
CA SER A 319 -4.24 -3.71 -9.35
C SER A 319 -4.45 -5.15 -9.83
N VAL A 320 -3.43 -6.01 -9.67
CA VAL A 320 -3.50 -7.40 -10.12
C VAL A 320 -4.59 -8.14 -9.38
N ILE A 321 -4.61 -8.06 -8.05
CA ILE A 321 -5.62 -8.72 -7.21
C ILE A 321 -7.01 -8.14 -7.48
N GLY A 322 -7.10 -6.83 -7.78
CA GLY A 322 -8.36 -6.17 -8.09
C GLY A 322 -8.91 -6.62 -9.42
N THR A 323 -8.04 -6.81 -10.41
CA THR A 323 -8.38 -7.39 -11.71
C THR A 323 -8.83 -8.85 -11.56
N ILE A 324 -8.10 -9.65 -10.77
CA ILE A 324 -8.49 -11.05 -10.46
C ILE A 324 -9.86 -11.08 -9.79
N LEU A 325 -10.06 -10.27 -8.75
CA LEU A 325 -11.32 -10.17 -8.02
C LEU A 325 -12.48 -9.79 -8.94
N ASN A 326 -12.31 -8.76 -9.77
CA ASN A 326 -13.33 -8.31 -10.71
C ASN A 326 -13.68 -9.38 -11.75
N ASN A 327 -12.67 -9.99 -12.37
CA ASN A 327 -12.90 -11.01 -13.41
C ASN A 327 -13.56 -12.26 -12.83
N LEU A 328 -13.15 -12.69 -11.64
CA LEU A 328 -13.76 -13.83 -10.95
C LEU A 328 -15.18 -13.51 -10.51
N LEU A 329 -15.43 -12.30 -10.02
CA LEU A 329 -16.78 -11.87 -9.66
C LEU A 329 -17.72 -11.94 -10.87
N ILE A 330 -17.30 -11.38 -12.01
CA ILE A 330 -18.08 -11.45 -13.27
C ILE A 330 -18.33 -12.91 -13.66
N THR A 331 -17.28 -13.74 -13.69
CA THR A 331 -17.41 -15.17 -14.08
C THR A 331 -18.32 -15.95 -13.14
N LYS A 332 -18.29 -15.67 -11.83
CA LYS A 332 -19.11 -16.34 -10.82
C LYS A 332 -20.56 -15.85 -10.78
N THR A 333 -20.81 -14.65 -11.30
CA THR A 333 -22.15 -14.05 -11.35
C THR A 333 -22.81 -14.18 -12.72
N ASP A 334 -22.11 -14.65 -13.75
CA ASP A 334 -22.65 -14.85 -15.11
C ASP A 334 -23.89 -15.77 -15.14
N GLY A 335 -23.97 -16.74 -14.22
CA GLY A 335 -25.14 -17.62 -14.04
C GLY A 335 -26.23 -17.07 -13.11
N ALA A 336 -26.06 -15.88 -12.54
CA ALA A 336 -26.94 -15.28 -11.55
C ALA A 336 -28.11 -14.53 -12.24
N ILE A 337 -29.11 -15.29 -12.70
CA ILE A 337 -30.24 -14.79 -13.50
C ILE A 337 -30.96 -13.63 -12.81
N GLU A 338 -31.19 -13.73 -11.50
CA GLU A 338 -31.93 -12.71 -10.74
C GLU A 338 -31.10 -11.43 -10.53
N LEU A 339 -29.78 -11.56 -10.34
CA LEU A 339 -28.87 -10.42 -10.28
C LEU A 339 -28.85 -9.65 -11.60
N HIS A 340 -28.74 -10.35 -12.73
CA HIS A 340 -28.77 -9.71 -14.06
C HIS A 340 -30.11 -9.05 -14.35
N ALA A 341 -31.24 -9.67 -13.97
CA ALA A 341 -32.56 -9.07 -14.11
C ALA A 341 -32.69 -7.74 -13.33
N VAL A 342 -32.13 -7.66 -12.12
CA VAL A 342 -32.13 -6.41 -11.33
C VAL A 342 -31.19 -5.36 -11.92
N ILE A 343 -30.04 -5.76 -12.45
CA ILE A 343 -29.11 -4.84 -13.14
C ILE A 343 -29.75 -4.25 -14.41
N ASP A 344 -30.47 -5.06 -15.18
CA ASP A 344 -31.18 -4.59 -16.39
C ASP A 344 -32.33 -3.65 -16.03
N ALA A 345 -33.05 -3.92 -14.94
CA ALA A 345 -34.06 -3.01 -14.39
C ALA A 345 -33.44 -1.67 -13.91
N LEU A 346 -32.26 -1.71 -13.29
CA LEU A 346 -31.52 -0.51 -12.88
C LEU A 346 -31.04 0.32 -14.07
N ASN A 347 -30.46 -0.34 -15.08
CA ASN A 347 -29.96 0.31 -16.28
C ASN A 347 -31.08 0.95 -17.10
N SER A 348 -32.24 0.30 -17.19
CA SER A 348 -33.42 0.86 -17.85
C SER A 348 -34.01 2.07 -17.11
N ASN A 349 -33.84 2.13 -15.78
CA ASN A 349 -34.18 3.29 -14.96
C ASN A 349 -33.09 4.40 -14.94
N GLY A 350 -32.07 4.29 -15.79
CA GLY A 350 -31.01 5.30 -15.95
C GLY A 350 -29.86 5.20 -14.97
N HIS A 351 -29.86 4.23 -14.06
CA HIS A 351 -28.72 3.90 -13.21
C HIS A 351 -27.77 3.00 -14.00
N GLN A 352 -26.81 3.58 -14.74
CA GLN A 352 -25.77 2.82 -15.45
C GLN A 352 -24.83 2.11 -14.46
N VAL A 353 -25.13 0.86 -14.12
CA VAL A 353 -24.39 0.07 -13.14
C VAL A 353 -24.05 -1.30 -13.71
N ASN A 354 -22.88 -1.82 -13.32
CA ASN A 354 -22.41 -3.13 -13.72
C ASN A 354 -21.91 -3.92 -12.50
N VAL A 355 -21.77 -5.24 -12.64
CA VAL A 355 -21.29 -6.15 -11.59
C VAL A 355 -19.92 -5.73 -11.05
N SER A 356 -19.04 -5.21 -11.91
CA SER A 356 -17.72 -4.70 -11.52
C SER A 356 -17.76 -3.49 -10.57
N GLN A 357 -18.89 -2.79 -10.50
CA GLN A 357 -19.14 -1.71 -9.54
C GLN A 357 -19.83 -2.24 -8.28
N TYR A 358 -19.36 -3.38 -7.77
CA TYR A 358 -20.03 -4.13 -6.70
C TYR A 358 -20.33 -3.28 -5.45
N ILE A 359 -19.48 -2.34 -5.03
CA ILE A 359 -19.79 -1.43 -3.90
C ILE A 359 -21.02 -0.56 -4.20
N THR A 360 -21.05 0.07 -5.38
CA THR A 360 -22.15 0.94 -5.81
C THR A 360 -23.43 0.12 -5.99
N LEU A 361 -23.30 -1.07 -6.59
CA LEU A 361 -24.41 -2.00 -6.79
C LEU A 361 -24.97 -2.51 -5.46
N SER A 362 -24.13 -2.84 -4.47
CA SER A 362 -24.57 -3.21 -3.12
C SER A 362 -25.37 -2.11 -2.45
N LYS A 363 -24.87 -0.87 -2.50
CA LYS A 363 -25.55 0.29 -1.90
C LYS A 363 -26.88 0.56 -2.61
N LEU A 364 -26.92 0.46 -3.93
CA LEU A 364 -28.16 0.60 -4.70
C LEU A 364 -29.16 -0.50 -4.36
N LEU A 365 -28.73 -1.76 -4.24
CA LEU A 365 -29.60 -2.87 -3.82
C LEU A 365 -30.14 -2.64 -2.41
N GLN A 366 -29.34 -2.10 -1.48
CA GLN A 366 -29.82 -1.74 -0.14
C GLN A 366 -30.86 -0.61 -0.16
N ILE A 367 -30.65 0.42 -0.99
CA ILE A 367 -31.60 1.54 -1.15
C ILE A 367 -32.89 1.06 -1.84
N LEU A 368 -32.78 0.22 -2.86
CA LEU A 368 -33.91 -0.37 -3.57
C LEU A 368 -34.70 -1.38 -2.73
N ALA A 369 -34.07 -2.07 -1.77
CA ALA A 369 -34.81 -2.89 -0.81
C ALA A 369 -35.81 -2.06 0.02
N ILE A 370 -35.58 -0.75 0.12
CA ILE A 370 -36.41 0.22 0.83
C ILE A 370 -37.40 0.92 -0.12
N SER A 371 -37.00 1.14 -1.38
CA SER A 371 -37.81 1.75 -2.45
C SER A 371 -38.65 0.68 -3.19
N SER A 372 -39.97 0.74 -3.10
CA SER A 372 -40.93 -0.29 -3.55
C SER A 372 -41.01 -0.55 -5.08
N GLU A 373 -40.01 -0.16 -5.87
CA GLU A 373 -40.04 -0.27 -7.34
C GLU A 373 -39.72 -1.67 -7.89
N ILE A 374 -39.07 -2.54 -7.09
CA ILE A 374 -38.72 -3.92 -7.47
C ILE A 374 -39.15 -4.88 -6.34
N PRO A 375 -39.58 -6.12 -6.63
CA PRO A 375 -39.94 -7.09 -5.60
C PRO A 375 -38.79 -7.32 -4.61
N LYS A 376 -39.06 -7.16 -3.31
CA LYS A 376 -38.04 -7.28 -2.24
C LYS A 376 -37.34 -8.63 -2.24
N ASP A 377 -38.05 -9.72 -2.51
CA ASP A 377 -37.48 -11.06 -2.55
C ASP A 377 -36.45 -11.21 -3.69
N LEU A 378 -36.69 -10.56 -4.84
CA LEU A 378 -35.76 -10.55 -5.96
C LEU A 378 -34.49 -9.75 -5.63
N ILE A 379 -34.63 -8.61 -4.96
CA ILE A 379 -33.50 -7.78 -4.52
C ILE A 379 -32.65 -8.53 -3.49
N LEU A 380 -33.28 -9.21 -2.53
CA LEU A 380 -32.59 -9.96 -1.49
C LEU A 380 -31.82 -11.13 -2.09
N THR A 381 -32.41 -11.89 -3.00
CA THR A 381 -31.70 -13.01 -3.64
C THR A 381 -30.61 -12.54 -4.59
N ALA A 382 -30.81 -11.44 -5.33
CA ALA A 382 -29.76 -10.81 -6.13
C ALA A 382 -28.58 -10.33 -5.26
N ALA A 383 -28.85 -9.71 -4.11
CA ALA A 383 -27.83 -9.30 -3.16
C ALA A 383 -27.07 -10.51 -2.59
N ASP A 384 -27.76 -11.60 -2.28
CA ASP A 384 -27.16 -12.85 -1.80
C ASP A 384 -26.28 -13.51 -2.87
N GLN A 385 -26.72 -13.54 -4.13
CA GLN A 385 -25.94 -14.05 -5.26
C GLN A 385 -24.66 -13.24 -5.46
N LEU A 386 -24.76 -11.90 -5.43
CA LEU A 386 -23.62 -11.01 -5.55
C LEU A 386 -22.63 -11.18 -4.38
N LYS A 387 -23.13 -11.29 -3.14
CA LYS A 387 -22.29 -11.55 -1.95
C LYS A 387 -21.57 -12.89 -2.01
N ARG A 388 -22.23 -13.96 -2.47
CA ARG A 388 -21.59 -15.28 -2.65
C ARG A 388 -20.51 -15.23 -3.72
N GLY A 389 -20.81 -14.65 -4.89
CA GLY A 389 -19.83 -14.48 -5.96
C GLY A 389 -18.60 -13.69 -5.51
N PHE A 390 -18.83 -12.63 -4.72
CA PHE A 390 -17.74 -11.85 -4.14
C PHE A 390 -16.93 -12.63 -3.12
N ASN A 391 -17.56 -13.41 -2.23
CA ASN A 391 -16.83 -14.21 -1.24
C ASN A 391 -15.91 -15.25 -1.90
N ASP A 392 -16.39 -15.93 -2.94
CA ASP A 392 -15.59 -16.88 -3.71
C ASP A 392 -14.44 -16.20 -4.45
N ALA A 393 -14.72 -15.05 -5.08
CA ALA A 393 -13.71 -14.26 -5.76
C ALA A 393 -12.65 -13.74 -4.77
N PHE A 394 -13.08 -13.28 -3.59
CA PHE A 394 -12.23 -12.81 -2.50
C PHE A 394 -11.29 -13.91 -2.02
N LYS A 395 -11.80 -15.12 -1.80
CA LYS A 395 -10.98 -16.27 -1.38
C LYS A 395 -9.84 -16.55 -2.36
N VAL A 396 -10.14 -16.60 -3.66
CA VAL A 396 -9.11 -16.85 -4.69
C VAL A 396 -8.15 -15.67 -4.81
N ALA A 397 -8.67 -14.44 -4.77
CA ALA A 397 -7.85 -13.23 -4.81
C ALA A 397 -6.87 -13.15 -3.63
N PHE A 398 -7.30 -13.54 -2.41
CA PHE A 398 -6.44 -13.56 -1.24
C PHE A 398 -5.40 -14.69 -1.29
N LEU A 399 -5.78 -15.87 -1.76
CA LEU A 399 -4.84 -16.98 -1.96
C LEU A 399 -3.81 -16.70 -3.07
N SER A 400 -4.16 -15.89 -4.07
CA SER A 400 -3.21 -15.48 -5.11
C SER A 400 -2.04 -14.65 -4.57
N GLN A 401 -2.16 -14.07 -3.36
CA GLN A 401 -1.04 -13.38 -2.69
C GLN A 401 0.06 -14.33 -2.19
N LEU A 402 -0.23 -15.64 -2.17
CA LEU A 402 0.69 -16.67 -1.70
C LEU A 402 1.47 -17.34 -2.85
N ALA A 403 1.05 -17.11 -4.09
CA ALA A 403 1.70 -17.60 -5.32
C ALA A 403 2.71 -16.56 -5.82
#